data_AF-A0A3B3RRL7-F1
#
_entry.id   AF-A0A3B3RRL7-F1
#
_cell.length_a   1.000
_cell.length_b   1.000
_cell.length_c   1.000
_cell.angle_alpha   90.00
_cell.angle_beta   90.00
_cell.angle_gamma   90.00
#
_symmetry.space_group_name_H-M   'P 1'
#
loop_
_entity.id
_entity.type
_entity.pdbx_description
1 polymer ?
#
loop_
_entity_poly.entity_id
_entity_poly.type
_entity_poly.pdbx_seq_one_letter_code
_entity_poly.pdbx_strand_id
1 'polypeptide(L)'
;MDQTEEPPLCNDMDPPKQPPSHNDVNKPKESSHCDVDKLRCHPSSSNTKQPRDVVSLSAMELPSDHLYPRSVDQSRDFPSSCEMDQPGNSPVLSDMGTSTNPTSPNDANSNTVPPSDMDQTMNFPTAQKYPLPTVGSRKQARLQERRGSNVSLVLDVSTLGMVEPLCTISTPRDTILQLLRTSKRPLDASQLQEVSRQTHILDLEYQQIPPNFVNAPELNVPGHALKDRYKTILPNPETRVLLKGSITEEEDNSYINANCIQGYGQSAKSYIATQAPMVNTVEDFWEMVWQEESAIIVMIVELKEMTEKCVQYWPDQAGVYGRVTVVVNSVVSGNGYTVREMTVQVGSESRQVRHYWYSTWPDHQIPPAGPLLQLVLDVQSYRKTLCSPGPTVVHCRAGIGRTGCFIACSACCEQLEQEGQVDVLGTVCRLRLDRGGMIQTTEQYQFLYLALALHSKKLGEKDTDQSTDSISSKRREQEQEHDPGPQESVSE
;
A
#
# COMPACT_ATOMS: atom_id res chain seq x y z
N MET A 1 63.17 5.58 -44.03
CA MET A 1 63.41 6.18 -42.71
C MET A 1 62.11 6.24 -41.91
N ASP A 2 61.66 5.24 -41.15
CA ASP A 2 61.59 3.77 -41.31
C ASP A 2 60.48 3.36 -40.30
N GLN A 3 59.43 2.58 -40.60
CA GLN A 3 59.30 1.25 -41.21
C GLN A 3 59.88 0.09 -40.36
N THR A 4 59.24 -1.08 -40.53
CA THR A 4 59.49 -2.39 -39.88
C THR A 4 58.97 -2.56 -38.42
N GLU A 5 58.34 -3.67 -38.01
CA GLU A 5 57.82 -4.82 -38.80
C GLU A 5 56.76 -5.67 -38.05
N GLU A 6 56.03 -6.47 -38.84
CA GLU A 6 55.13 -7.60 -38.49
C GLU A 6 55.25 -8.61 -39.68
N PRO A 7 54.83 -9.89 -39.61
CA PRO A 7 54.46 -10.77 -38.50
C PRO A 7 55.40 -12.02 -38.47
N PRO A 8 54.97 -13.31 -38.34
CA PRO A 8 54.13 -14.01 -39.33
C PRO A 8 53.04 -14.97 -38.78
N LEU A 9 52.18 -15.45 -39.70
CA LEU A 9 51.14 -16.49 -39.50
C LEU A 9 51.57 -17.87 -40.04
N CYS A 10 50.90 -18.95 -39.60
CA CYS A 10 50.70 -20.31 -40.18
C CYS A 10 50.59 -21.36 -39.04
N ASN A 11 49.81 -22.45 -39.07
CA ASN A 11 48.79 -22.96 -40.02
C ASN A 11 47.82 -23.95 -39.29
N ASP A 12 46.77 -24.38 -39.97
CA ASP A 12 45.67 -25.25 -39.50
C ASP A 12 46.05 -26.72 -39.17
N MET A 13 45.18 -27.42 -38.40
CA MET A 13 44.64 -28.78 -38.70
C MET A 13 43.69 -29.30 -37.58
N ASP A 14 42.79 -30.23 -37.94
CA ASP A 14 41.57 -30.64 -37.20
C ASP A 14 41.73 -31.81 -36.16
N PRO A 15 40.72 -32.07 -35.29
CA PRO A 15 40.76 -33.06 -34.18
C PRO A 15 40.34 -34.48 -34.61
N PRO A 16 40.45 -35.55 -33.76
CA PRO A 16 39.29 -35.98 -32.92
C PRO A 16 39.56 -36.90 -31.67
N LYS A 17 38.47 -37.32 -30.99
CA LYS A 17 38.21 -38.57 -30.19
C LYS A 17 38.22 -38.59 -28.64
N GLN A 18 37.07 -39.02 -28.09
CA GLN A 18 36.89 -39.96 -26.95
C GLN A 18 36.60 -41.39 -27.52
N PRO A 19 36.31 -42.46 -26.73
CA PRO A 19 36.39 -42.73 -25.28
C PRO A 19 37.34 -43.92 -24.97
N PRO A 20 37.27 -44.60 -23.80
CA PRO A 20 36.36 -45.76 -23.63
C PRO A 20 35.73 -45.91 -22.22
N SER A 21 34.94 -46.97 -22.02
CA SER A 21 34.14 -47.26 -20.81
C SER A 21 34.19 -48.73 -20.35
N HIS A 22 34.12 -49.00 -19.04
CA HIS A 22 33.55 -50.19 -18.37
C HIS A 22 33.56 -49.93 -16.83
N ASN A 23 32.51 -50.18 -16.03
CA ASN A 23 31.95 -51.46 -15.52
C ASN A 23 32.95 -52.25 -14.63
N ASP A 24 32.59 -52.79 -13.46
CA ASP A 24 31.28 -52.92 -12.76
C ASP A 24 31.46 -53.21 -11.24
N VAL A 25 30.35 -53.48 -10.51
CA VAL A 25 30.18 -54.40 -9.33
C VAL A 25 29.31 -53.87 -8.15
N ASN A 26 28.09 -54.44 -8.05
CA ASN A 26 27.20 -54.73 -6.88
C ASN A 26 26.82 -53.65 -5.83
N LYS A 27 25.55 -53.18 -5.71
CA LYS A 27 24.30 -53.82 -5.14
C LYS A 27 24.36 -54.15 -3.62
N PRO A 28 23.22 -54.10 -2.84
CA PRO A 28 21.83 -54.38 -3.27
C PRO A 28 20.62 -53.60 -2.64
N LYS A 29 19.48 -53.56 -3.38
CA LYS A 29 18.03 -53.55 -2.97
C LYS A 29 17.51 -52.42 -2.04
N GLU A 30 16.23 -52.05 -1.96
CA GLU A 30 14.89 -52.64 -2.32
C GLU A 30 14.13 -51.68 -3.30
N SER A 31 13.27 -52.07 -4.28
CA SER A 31 11.92 -52.69 -4.27
C SER A 31 10.87 -52.01 -3.37
N SER A 32 9.62 -51.69 -3.77
CA SER A 32 8.82 -51.86 -5.02
C SER A 32 7.40 -51.23 -4.81
N HIS A 33 6.43 -51.05 -5.75
CA HIS A 33 6.20 -51.28 -7.19
C HIS A 33 4.96 -50.44 -7.65
N CYS A 34 4.76 -50.18 -8.97
CA CYS A 34 3.49 -50.14 -9.76
C CYS A 34 2.22 -49.34 -9.31
N ASP A 35 1.33 -48.81 -10.18
CA ASP A 35 1.33 -48.61 -11.65
C ASP A 35 0.16 -47.67 -12.11
N VAL A 36 0.23 -47.19 -13.38
CA VAL A 36 -0.89 -46.93 -14.35
C VAL A 36 -2.12 -46.10 -13.87
N ASP A 37 -2.55 -45.02 -14.56
CA ASP A 37 -3.14 -45.08 -15.91
C ASP A 37 -3.09 -43.76 -16.74
N LYS A 38 -3.63 -43.83 -17.97
CA LYS A 38 -3.62 -42.79 -19.03
C LYS A 38 -4.97 -42.09 -19.17
N LEU A 39 -4.95 -40.85 -19.66
CA LEU A 39 -5.87 -40.39 -20.71
C LEU A 39 -5.30 -39.14 -21.41
N ARG A 40 -5.45 -39.06 -22.74
CA ARG A 40 -4.96 -37.94 -23.57
C ARG A 40 -5.84 -37.80 -24.81
N CYS A 41 -6.54 -36.68 -24.94
CA CYS A 41 -7.43 -36.41 -26.07
C CYS A 41 -6.96 -35.17 -26.86
N HIS A 42 -7.02 -35.25 -28.18
CA HIS A 42 -6.83 -34.11 -29.09
C HIS A 42 -8.19 -33.54 -29.49
N PRO A 43 -8.34 -32.22 -29.67
CA PRO A 43 -9.41 -31.65 -30.48
C PRO A 43 -9.03 -31.72 -31.98
N SER A 44 -9.98 -32.11 -32.83
CA SER A 44 -9.84 -32.11 -34.29
C SER A 44 -10.27 -30.78 -34.91
N SER A 45 -9.69 -30.43 -36.05
CA SER A 45 -10.10 -29.26 -36.83
C SER A 45 -11.31 -29.55 -37.71
N SER A 46 -12.24 -28.60 -37.78
CA SER A 46 -13.25 -28.51 -38.84
C SER A 46 -13.52 -27.03 -39.16
N ASN A 47 -13.97 -26.75 -40.38
CA ASN A 47 -13.87 -25.42 -40.97
C ASN A 47 -15.13 -25.07 -41.75
N THR A 48 -15.99 -24.20 -41.19
CA THR A 48 -17.25 -23.77 -41.84
C THR A 48 -17.57 -22.29 -41.59
N LYS A 49 -17.33 -21.49 -42.64
CA LYS A 49 -18.09 -20.32 -43.13
C LYS A 49 -18.97 -19.51 -42.16
N GLN A 50 -18.74 -18.19 -42.15
CA GLN A 50 -19.74 -17.17 -41.82
C GLN A 50 -20.98 -17.27 -42.73
N PRO A 51 -22.10 -16.65 -42.32
CA PRO A 51 -22.42 -15.35 -42.91
C PRO A 51 -22.45 -14.21 -41.88
N ARG A 52 -22.56 -12.98 -42.39
CA ARG A 52 -22.75 -11.75 -41.61
C ARG A 52 -24.23 -11.41 -41.57
N ASP A 53 -24.73 -10.98 -40.43
CA ASP A 53 -25.86 -10.05 -40.36
C ASP A 53 -25.55 -8.99 -39.29
N VAL A 54 -25.62 -7.72 -39.68
CA VAL A 54 -25.39 -6.56 -38.81
C VAL A 54 -26.62 -5.69 -38.89
N VAL A 55 -27.56 -5.90 -37.97
CA VAL A 55 -28.75 -5.07 -37.84
C VAL A 55 -28.42 -3.88 -36.95
N SER A 56 -28.42 -2.68 -37.53
CA SER A 56 -28.30 -1.44 -36.78
C SER A 56 -29.59 -1.16 -36.01
N LEU A 57 -29.48 -0.81 -34.73
CA LEU A 57 -30.56 -0.22 -33.94
C LEU A 57 -30.07 1.06 -33.28
N SER A 58 -30.63 2.18 -33.72
CA SER A 58 -30.27 3.52 -33.29
C SER A 58 -31.17 4.00 -32.15
N ALA A 59 -30.56 4.62 -31.14
CA ALA A 59 -31.07 5.67 -30.26
C ALA A 59 -32.53 5.60 -29.76
N MET A 60 -32.68 5.55 -28.43
CA MET A 60 -33.75 6.25 -27.73
C MET A 60 -33.16 7.08 -26.59
N GLU A 61 -33.13 8.40 -26.76
CA GLU A 61 -33.00 9.36 -25.67
C GLU A 61 -34.38 9.56 -25.04
N LEU A 62 -34.48 9.54 -23.71
CA LEU A 62 -35.65 10.00 -22.96
C LEU A 62 -35.20 10.77 -21.71
N PRO A 63 -36.03 11.71 -21.19
CA PRO A 63 -35.50 13.04 -20.92
C PRO A 63 -35.22 13.35 -19.45
N SER A 64 -34.31 14.29 -19.24
CA SER A 64 -34.11 14.99 -17.97
C SER A 64 -35.12 16.12 -17.82
N ASP A 65 -36.06 16.03 -16.86
CA ASP A 65 -36.58 17.21 -16.16
C ASP A 65 -37.36 16.86 -14.88
N HIS A 66 -36.92 17.36 -13.71
CA HIS A 66 -37.66 18.34 -12.90
C HIS A 66 -37.27 18.44 -11.40
N LEU A 67 -37.15 19.70 -10.96
CA LEU A 67 -37.55 20.23 -9.65
C LEU A 67 -36.91 19.68 -8.35
N TYR A 68 -35.75 20.23 -7.99
CA TYR A 68 -35.40 20.46 -6.58
C TYR A 68 -36.02 21.79 -6.08
N PRO A 69 -36.72 21.83 -4.92
CA PRO A 69 -37.17 23.09 -4.32
C PRO A 69 -36.02 23.82 -3.62
N ARG A 70 -35.98 25.15 -3.75
CA ARG A 70 -35.08 26.02 -2.95
C ARG A 70 -35.59 26.16 -1.52
N SER A 71 -34.72 26.02 -0.52
CA SER A 71 -35.01 26.38 0.88
C SER A 71 -33.93 27.30 1.46
N VAL A 72 -34.21 28.60 1.38
CA VAL A 72 -33.79 29.72 2.25
C VAL A 72 -32.45 29.63 3.00
N ASP A 73 -31.57 30.56 2.63
CA ASP A 73 -30.34 30.96 3.34
C ASP A 73 -30.63 31.47 4.77
N GLN A 74 -29.84 31.02 5.75
CA GLN A 74 -29.68 31.68 7.06
C GLN A 74 -28.21 31.62 7.50
N SER A 75 -27.51 32.73 7.27
CA SER A 75 -26.14 32.95 7.74
C SER A 75 -26.03 32.97 9.27
N ARG A 76 -25.06 32.21 9.79
CA ARG A 76 -24.47 32.40 11.13
C ARG A 76 -22.98 32.07 11.09
N ASP A 77 -22.17 33.11 11.00
CA ASP A 77 -20.73 33.03 11.26
C ASP A 77 -20.44 32.61 12.71
N PHE A 78 -19.39 31.81 12.92
CA PHE A 78 -18.44 31.88 14.04
C PHE A 78 -17.27 30.90 13.76
N PRO A 79 -16.08 31.05 14.38
CA PRO A 79 -14.85 31.09 13.58
C PRO A 79 -13.85 29.98 13.88
N SER A 80 -12.88 29.85 12.97
CA SER A 80 -11.67 29.04 13.18
C SER A 80 -10.56 29.87 13.83
N SER A 81 -10.18 29.53 15.07
CA SER A 81 -8.78 29.47 15.53
C SER A 81 -8.68 28.99 16.98
N CYS A 82 -7.73 28.09 17.24
CA CYS A 82 -7.25 27.77 18.60
C CYS A 82 -5.71 27.65 18.54
N GLU A 83 -5.01 28.75 18.83
CA GLU A 83 -3.59 28.70 19.17
C GLU A 83 -3.41 28.32 20.64
N MET A 84 -2.25 27.75 21.00
CA MET A 84 -1.92 27.42 22.39
C MET A 84 -0.88 28.40 22.93
N ASP A 85 -1.27 29.15 23.96
CA ASP A 85 -0.42 30.14 24.63
C ASP A 85 0.64 29.51 25.54
N GLN A 86 1.74 30.24 25.75
CA GLN A 86 2.74 29.94 26.79
C GLN A 86 2.51 30.83 28.03
N PRO A 87 2.90 30.38 29.24
CA PRO A 87 2.57 31.08 30.48
C PRO A 87 3.39 32.37 30.66
N GLY A 88 2.73 33.46 31.04
CA GLY A 88 3.34 34.77 31.26
C GLY A 88 3.29 35.29 32.70
N ASN A 89 4.02 36.38 32.95
CA ASN A 89 3.80 37.40 33.98
C ASN A 89 4.67 38.63 33.61
N SER A 90 4.11 39.80 33.29
CA SER A 90 3.51 40.81 34.19
C SER A 90 4.54 41.82 34.77
N PRO A 91 4.21 43.11 34.94
CA PRO A 91 3.28 43.97 34.17
C PRO A 91 3.82 45.43 33.98
N VAL A 92 2.91 46.41 33.74
CA VAL A 92 3.01 47.90 33.98
C VAL A 92 3.08 48.83 32.74
N LEU A 93 2.00 49.62 32.56
CA LEU A 93 1.82 51.05 32.12
C LEU A 93 2.76 51.70 31.06
N SER A 94 2.34 52.66 30.20
CA SER A 94 1.01 53.20 29.81
C SER A 94 1.13 54.25 28.66
N ASP A 95 0.02 54.50 27.97
CA ASP A 95 -0.36 55.72 27.24
C ASP A 95 0.21 56.11 25.84
N MET A 96 -0.74 56.53 24.98
CA MET A 96 -0.79 57.63 23.99
C MET A 96 0.51 58.18 23.31
N GLY A 97 0.47 58.39 21.98
CA GLY A 97 1.42 59.31 21.32
C GLY A 97 1.50 59.32 19.78
N THR A 98 0.56 60.01 19.12
CA THR A 98 0.52 60.42 17.70
C THR A 98 1.83 60.58 16.89
N SER A 99 1.86 59.98 15.69
CA SER A 99 2.23 60.56 14.37
C SER A 99 3.36 61.60 14.24
N THR A 100 4.36 61.32 13.38
CA THR A 100 4.60 62.12 12.14
C THR A 100 5.63 61.48 11.17
N ASN A 101 5.38 61.64 9.88
CA ASN A 101 6.32 61.58 8.73
C ASN A 101 6.24 62.98 8.04
N PRO A 102 7.09 63.40 7.07
CA PRO A 102 8.04 62.64 6.21
C PRO A 102 9.51 63.17 6.39
N THR A 103 10.54 63.06 5.52
CA THR A 103 10.64 63.10 4.03
C THR A 103 12.02 62.64 3.53
N SER A 104 12.14 62.36 2.23
CA SER A 104 13.38 62.16 1.43
C SER A 104 13.33 63.13 0.22
N PRO A 105 14.31 63.29 -0.72
CA PRO A 105 15.23 62.28 -1.30
C PRO A 105 16.66 62.81 -1.69
N ASN A 106 17.33 62.12 -2.64
CA ASN A 106 18.51 62.53 -3.46
C ASN A 106 19.91 62.50 -2.77
N ASP A 107 21.04 62.17 -3.42
CA ASP A 107 21.31 61.48 -4.70
C ASP A 107 22.79 61.02 -4.85
N ALA A 108 23.10 60.31 -5.96
CA ALA A 108 24.42 60.24 -6.65
C ALA A 108 25.70 59.58 -6.04
N ASN A 109 25.92 58.31 -6.40
CA ASN A 109 26.97 57.86 -7.37
C ASN A 109 28.45 58.27 -7.23
N SER A 110 29.39 57.31 -7.06
CA SER A 110 30.55 57.07 -7.97
C SER A 110 31.45 55.87 -7.59
N ASN A 111 32.17 55.32 -8.58
CA ASN A 111 33.03 54.12 -8.51
C ASN A 111 34.49 54.44 -8.10
N THR A 112 35.26 53.48 -7.55
CA THR A 112 36.56 52.96 -8.10
C THR A 112 37.27 51.90 -7.21
N VAL A 113 38.19 51.14 -7.82
CA VAL A 113 38.89 49.87 -7.42
C VAL A 113 40.15 49.74 -8.34
N PRO A 114 41.30 49.00 -8.09
CA PRO A 114 41.67 48.06 -7.01
C PRO A 114 42.91 48.39 -6.07
N PRO A 115 44.19 47.92 -6.22
CA PRO A 115 44.86 47.22 -5.08
C PRO A 115 46.38 47.46 -4.78
N SER A 116 46.87 46.69 -3.77
CA SER A 116 48.20 46.01 -3.61
C SER A 116 49.48 46.72 -3.14
N ASP A 117 49.96 46.24 -1.97
CA ASP A 117 51.31 45.78 -1.55
C ASP A 117 52.59 46.66 -1.56
N MET A 118 53.32 46.60 -0.43
CA MET A 118 54.79 46.53 -0.25
C MET A 118 55.13 46.20 1.24
N ASP A 119 56.37 45.75 1.55
CA ASP A 119 56.71 44.96 2.76
C ASP A 119 58.03 45.40 3.50
N GLN A 120 58.38 44.71 4.61
CA GLN A 120 59.67 44.63 5.35
C GLN A 120 59.88 45.64 6.52
N THR A 121 60.70 45.44 7.58
CA THR A 121 61.88 44.56 7.82
C THR A 121 62.12 44.09 9.30
N MET A 122 62.58 42.83 9.48
CA MET A 122 63.73 42.32 10.30
C MET A 122 63.81 42.21 11.86
N ASN A 123 64.28 41.00 12.28
CA ASN A 123 65.31 40.64 13.30
C ASN A 123 65.04 40.23 14.79
N PHE A 124 65.90 39.30 15.26
CA PHE A 124 66.04 38.62 16.59
C PHE A 124 67.55 38.47 16.94
N PRO A 125 68.01 38.23 18.21
CA PRO A 125 68.32 36.83 18.67
C PRO A 125 68.42 36.52 20.22
N THR A 126 68.22 35.24 20.60
CA THR A 126 68.83 34.49 21.76
C THR A 126 68.61 34.92 23.25
N ALA A 127 68.66 34.06 24.31
CA ALA A 127 68.67 32.57 24.47
C ALA A 127 68.50 32.09 25.95
N GLN A 128 68.11 30.81 26.15
CA GLN A 128 68.21 29.95 27.39
C GLN A 128 67.34 30.35 28.62
N LYS A 129 66.89 29.46 29.55
CA LYS A 129 67.11 28.01 29.83
C LYS A 129 65.87 27.41 30.59
N TYR A 130 65.66 26.08 30.56
CA TYR A 130 64.57 25.37 31.29
C TYR A 130 64.97 24.91 32.72
N PRO A 131 64.02 24.51 33.62
CA PRO A 131 63.48 23.13 33.63
C PRO A 131 61.96 23.00 33.86
N LEU A 132 61.40 21.84 33.44
CA LEU A 132 60.07 21.30 33.80
C LEU A 132 60.25 20.12 34.78
N PRO A 133 59.24 19.77 35.62
CA PRO A 133 58.66 18.43 35.44
C PRO A 133 57.17 18.23 35.82
N THR A 134 56.56 17.23 35.17
CA THR A 134 55.44 16.35 35.59
C THR A 134 54.12 16.89 36.18
N VAL A 135 53.05 16.69 35.40
CA VAL A 135 51.84 15.90 35.73
C VAL A 135 51.36 15.87 37.19
N GLY A 136 50.16 16.41 37.44
CA GLY A 136 49.37 16.14 38.65
C GLY A 136 47.88 16.41 38.44
N SER A 137 47.05 15.36 38.38
CA SER A 137 45.62 15.49 38.07
C SER A 137 44.81 16.09 39.23
N ARG A 138 44.28 17.31 39.05
CA ARG A 138 43.31 17.90 39.98
C ARG A 138 41.94 17.28 39.73
N LYS A 139 41.48 16.51 40.71
CA LYS A 139 40.25 15.71 40.68
C LYS A 139 39.01 16.61 40.71
N GLN A 140 37.93 16.19 40.05
CA GLN A 140 36.61 16.83 40.14
C GLN A 140 36.15 16.92 41.60
N ALA A 141 35.35 17.94 41.90
CA ALA A 141 34.71 18.09 43.21
C ALA A 141 33.79 16.89 43.49
N ARG A 142 34.02 16.21 44.62
CA ARG A 142 33.18 15.09 45.06
C ARG A 142 31.89 15.60 45.67
N LEU A 143 30.75 15.20 45.10
CA LEU A 143 29.44 15.39 45.73
C LEU A 143 29.19 14.30 46.80
N GLN A 144 29.88 14.47 47.93
CA GLN A 144 29.46 13.99 49.24
C GLN A 144 29.32 15.25 50.11
N GLU A 145 28.25 15.47 50.89
CA GLU A 145 27.28 14.50 51.40
C GLU A 145 25.83 14.97 51.21
N ARG A 146 24.96 14.04 50.80
CA ARG A 146 23.54 14.05 51.19
C ARG A 146 23.20 12.67 51.72
N ARG A 147 22.51 12.60 52.86
CA ARG A 147 22.11 11.34 53.51
C ARG A 147 21.00 10.65 52.71
N GLY A 148 21.38 9.90 51.67
CA GLY A 148 20.54 8.86 51.11
C GLY A 148 20.42 7.71 52.12
N SER A 149 19.22 7.18 52.31
CA SER A 149 19.01 6.00 53.16
C SER A 149 19.67 4.78 52.51
N ASN A 150 20.55 4.09 53.23
CA ASN A 150 21.15 2.82 52.80
C ASN A 150 20.14 1.66 52.90
N VAL A 151 18.96 1.82 52.30
CA VAL A 151 18.00 0.73 52.09
C VAL A 151 18.48 -0.05 50.87
N SER A 152 19.36 -1.02 51.11
CA SER A 152 19.56 -2.11 50.14
C SER A 152 18.24 -2.84 50.00
N LEU A 153 17.58 -2.70 48.85
CA LEU A 153 16.39 -3.46 48.48
C LEU A 153 16.79 -4.92 48.17
N VAL A 154 17.14 -5.66 49.22
CA VAL A 154 17.27 -7.11 49.16
C VAL A 154 15.84 -7.66 49.06
N LEU A 155 15.44 -8.06 47.85
CA LEU A 155 14.20 -8.79 47.65
C LEU A 155 14.32 -10.16 48.33
N ASP A 156 13.59 -10.35 49.43
CA ASP A 156 13.46 -11.66 50.06
C ASP A 156 12.58 -12.55 49.17
N VAL A 157 13.21 -13.54 48.55
CA VAL A 157 12.56 -14.48 47.62
C VAL A 157 11.87 -15.64 48.36
N SER A 158 12.04 -15.72 49.70
CA SER A 158 11.63 -16.87 50.53
C SER A 158 10.11 -17.09 50.62
N THR A 159 9.29 -16.16 50.10
CA THR A 159 7.82 -16.19 50.17
C THR A 159 7.12 -16.44 48.82
N LEU A 160 7.87 -16.70 47.73
CA LEU A 160 7.28 -16.98 46.39
C LEU A 160 6.39 -18.24 46.30
N GLY A 161 6.24 -19.03 47.37
CA GLY A 161 5.39 -20.22 47.38
C GLY A 161 3.87 -19.96 47.36
N MET A 162 3.41 -18.74 47.61
CA MET A 162 1.97 -18.37 47.71
C MET A 162 1.65 -17.02 47.05
N VAL A 163 2.17 -16.79 45.84
CA VAL A 163 1.83 -15.59 45.04
C VAL A 163 0.92 -16.00 43.88
N GLU A 164 -0.18 -15.27 43.68
CA GLU A 164 -1.00 -15.40 42.46
C GLU A 164 -0.13 -15.18 41.21
N PRO A 165 -0.43 -15.84 40.07
CA PRO A 165 0.37 -15.67 38.86
C PRO A 165 0.47 -14.18 38.50
N LEU A 166 1.69 -13.65 38.54
CA LEU A 166 1.96 -12.21 38.44
C LEU A 166 1.18 -11.59 37.29
N CYS A 167 0.24 -10.70 37.61
CA CYS A 167 -0.57 -10.00 36.63
C CYS A 167 0.36 -9.37 35.60
N THR A 168 0.31 -9.86 34.36
CA THR A 168 1.23 -9.45 33.30
C THR A 168 1.10 -7.95 33.10
N ILE A 169 2.21 -7.23 33.31
CA ILE A 169 2.27 -5.77 33.17
C ILE A 169 2.17 -5.45 31.67
N SER A 170 0.93 -5.45 31.16
CA SER A 170 0.58 -5.13 29.78
C SER A 170 1.06 -3.72 29.49
N THR A 171 2.03 -3.58 28.58
CA THR A 171 2.45 -2.25 28.15
C THR A 171 1.30 -1.58 27.39
N PRO A 172 1.29 -0.25 27.22
CA PRO A 172 0.33 0.42 26.36
C PRO A 172 0.30 -0.15 24.93
N ARG A 173 1.44 -0.64 24.41
CA ARG A 173 1.52 -1.34 23.12
C ARG A 173 0.82 -2.69 23.17
N ASP A 174 1.04 -3.49 24.21
CA ASP A 174 0.37 -4.79 24.36
C ASP A 174 -1.15 -4.62 24.44
N THR A 175 -1.64 -3.65 25.21
CA THR A 175 -3.08 -3.35 25.31
C THR A 175 -3.68 -2.94 23.96
N ILE A 176 -2.97 -2.10 23.18
CA ILE A 176 -3.35 -1.74 21.80
C ILE A 176 -3.40 -2.98 20.90
N LEU A 177 -2.37 -3.82 20.94
CA LEU A 177 -2.28 -5.03 20.12
C LEU A 177 -3.34 -6.07 20.51
N GLN A 178 -3.68 -6.21 21.79
CA GLN A 178 -4.77 -7.07 22.25
C GLN A 178 -6.13 -6.55 21.77
N LEU A 179 -6.39 -5.24 21.87
CA LEU A 179 -7.62 -4.64 21.37
C LEU A 179 -7.78 -4.86 19.86
N LEU A 180 -6.72 -4.66 19.07
CA LEU A 180 -6.73 -4.89 17.62
C LEU A 180 -6.83 -6.39 17.25
N ARG A 181 -6.39 -7.32 18.11
CA ARG A 181 -6.52 -8.77 17.89
C ARG A 181 -7.89 -9.34 18.29
N THR A 182 -8.66 -8.62 19.12
CA THR A 182 -9.88 -9.15 19.74
C THR A 182 -11.16 -8.38 19.39
N SER A 183 -11.06 -7.10 18.99
CA SER A 183 -12.19 -6.32 18.48
C SER A 183 -12.79 -6.94 17.22
N LYS A 184 -14.08 -7.27 17.30
CA LYS A 184 -14.89 -7.82 16.20
C LYS A 184 -16.36 -7.44 16.37
N ARG A 185 -17.03 -7.19 15.24
CA ARG A 185 -18.47 -6.94 15.15
C ARG A 185 -19.00 -7.56 13.84
N PRO A 186 -19.17 -8.89 13.78
CA PRO A 186 -19.82 -9.53 12.64
C PRO A 186 -21.28 -9.06 12.54
N LEU A 187 -21.71 -8.72 11.33
CA LEU A 187 -23.05 -8.27 11.00
C LEU A 187 -23.61 -9.11 9.85
N ASP A 188 -24.88 -9.49 9.93
CA ASP A 188 -25.60 -10.04 8.77
C ASP A 188 -25.98 -8.93 7.76
N ALA A 189 -26.43 -9.33 6.57
CA ALA A 189 -26.79 -8.41 5.50
C ALA A 189 -27.87 -7.37 5.90
N SER A 190 -28.82 -7.71 6.78
CA SER A 190 -29.88 -6.80 7.25
C SER A 190 -29.34 -5.82 8.29
N GLN A 191 -28.55 -6.32 9.26
CA GLN A 191 -27.85 -5.49 10.25
C GLN A 191 -26.92 -4.48 9.57
N LEU A 192 -26.23 -4.89 8.50
CA LEU A 192 -25.38 -4.02 7.68
C LEU A 192 -26.18 -2.89 7.00
N GLN A 193 -27.37 -3.19 6.45
CA GLN A 193 -28.26 -2.15 5.88
C GLN A 193 -28.69 -1.11 6.93
N GLU A 194 -28.96 -1.52 8.16
CA GLU A 194 -29.38 -0.60 9.21
C GLU A 194 -28.19 0.20 9.75
N VAL A 195 -27.10 -0.47 10.14
CA VAL A 195 -25.90 0.17 10.69
C VAL A 195 -25.25 1.15 9.71
N SER A 196 -25.28 0.88 8.39
CA SER A 196 -24.79 1.82 7.37
C SER A 196 -25.51 3.19 7.32
N ARG A 197 -26.70 3.31 7.94
CA ARG A 197 -27.41 4.59 8.12
C ARG A 197 -27.06 5.30 9.43
N GLN A 198 -26.49 4.59 10.40
CA GLN A 198 -26.28 5.04 11.77
C GLN A 198 -24.88 5.67 11.95
N THR A 199 -24.60 6.72 11.18
CA THR A 199 -23.29 7.39 11.07
C THR A 199 -22.64 7.74 12.41
N HIS A 200 -23.42 8.20 13.40
CA HIS A 200 -22.92 8.52 14.75
C HIS A 200 -22.35 7.30 15.49
N ILE A 201 -22.97 6.12 15.35
CA ILE A 201 -22.48 4.88 15.97
C ILE A 201 -21.19 4.42 15.30
N LEU A 202 -21.08 4.61 13.97
CA LEU A 202 -19.86 4.31 13.21
C LEU A 202 -18.70 5.26 13.54
N ASP A 203 -18.99 6.52 13.87
CA ASP A 203 -17.98 7.44 14.42
C ASP A 203 -17.49 6.96 15.79
N LEU A 204 -18.41 6.76 16.75
CA LEU A 204 -18.05 6.30 18.09
C LEU A 204 -17.24 5.00 18.09
N GLU A 205 -17.59 4.06 17.22
CA GLU A 205 -16.83 2.82 17.00
C GLU A 205 -15.44 3.09 16.42
N TYR A 206 -15.35 3.92 15.37
CA TYR A 206 -14.08 4.28 14.73
C TYR A 206 -13.10 4.96 15.71
N GLN A 207 -13.59 5.86 16.58
CA GLN A 207 -12.76 6.52 17.60
C GLN A 207 -12.15 5.55 18.63
N GLN A 208 -12.71 4.34 18.81
CA GLN A 208 -12.13 3.32 19.70
C GLN A 208 -11.02 2.48 19.03
N ILE A 209 -10.87 2.52 17.70
CA ILE A 209 -9.87 1.72 17.00
C ILE A 209 -8.50 2.40 17.14
N PRO A 210 -7.49 1.79 17.79
CA PRO A 210 -6.16 2.39 17.86
C PRO A 210 -5.53 2.54 16.47
N PRO A 211 -4.68 3.56 16.22
CA PRO A 211 -4.06 3.74 14.91
C PRO A 211 -2.88 2.79 14.66
N ASN A 212 -2.20 2.30 15.70
CA ASN A 212 -0.99 1.45 15.61
C ASN A 212 0.15 2.03 14.75
N PHE A 213 0.35 3.35 14.78
CA PHE A 213 1.50 3.99 14.14
C PHE A 213 2.82 3.60 14.83
N VAL A 214 3.86 3.45 14.01
CA VAL A 214 5.22 3.11 14.44
C VAL A 214 6.02 4.39 14.65
N ASN A 215 6.72 4.49 15.77
CA ASN A 215 7.59 5.63 16.06
C ASN A 215 8.94 5.45 15.33
N ALA A 216 9.54 6.54 14.83
CA ALA A 216 10.81 6.47 14.10
C ALA A 216 11.95 5.70 14.81
N PRO A 217 12.12 5.76 16.15
CA PRO A 217 13.12 4.95 16.86
C PRO A 217 12.88 3.42 16.84
N GLU A 218 11.67 2.97 16.50
CA GLU A 218 11.35 1.55 16.31
C GLU A 218 11.77 1.06 14.91
N LEU A 219 11.78 1.96 13.92
CA LEU A 219 12.22 1.68 12.56
C LEU A 219 13.73 1.92 12.45
N ASN A 220 14.52 1.02 13.03
CA ASN A 220 15.98 1.05 12.99
C ASN A 220 16.53 0.71 11.59
N VAL A 221 16.36 1.63 10.64
CA VAL A 221 16.81 1.54 9.25
C VAL A 221 17.47 2.87 8.87
N PRO A 222 18.79 2.93 8.65
CA PRO A 222 19.47 4.15 8.21
C PRO A 222 18.86 4.72 6.92
N GLY A 223 18.92 6.05 6.76
CA GLY A 223 18.45 6.74 5.55
C GLY A 223 16.94 6.72 5.26
N HIS A 224 16.13 5.94 5.98
CA HIS A 224 14.71 5.66 5.65
C HIS A 224 13.88 6.91 5.35
N ALA A 225 14.10 7.99 6.11
CA ALA A 225 13.39 9.26 6.01
C ALA A 225 13.60 10.01 4.67
N LEU A 226 14.56 9.61 3.83
CA LEU A 226 14.71 10.10 2.45
C LEU A 226 13.78 9.37 1.46
N LYS A 227 13.37 8.14 1.77
CA LYS A 227 12.41 7.34 1.00
C LYS A 227 10.97 7.44 1.54
N ASP A 228 10.73 8.20 2.62
CA ASP A 228 9.39 8.42 3.19
C ASP A 228 8.75 9.74 2.74
N ARG A 229 7.55 9.67 2.19
CA ARG A 229 6.74 10.85 1.84
C ARG A 229 6.18 11.58 3.07
N TYR A 230 6.05 10.87 4.19
CA TYR A 230 5.52 11.38 5.46
C TYR A 230 6.28 10.80 6.65
N LYS A 231 6.97 11.64 7.41
CA LYS A 231 7.82 11.25 8.57
C LYS A 231 7.10 10.50 9.70
N THR A 232 5.77 10.52 9.72
CA THR A 232 4.90 9.91 10.74
C THR A 232 4.08 8.72 10.22
N ILE A 233 4.21 8.36 8.94
CA ILE A 233 3.49 7.23 8.32
C ILE A 233 4.54 6.22 7.88
N LEU A 234 5.07 5.48 8.85
CA LEU A 234 6.15 4.53 8.70
C LEU A 234 5.60 3.10 8.60
N PRO A 235 6.27 2.18 7.88
CA PRO A 235 5.85 0.79 7.80
C PRO A 235 6.13 0.03 9.10
N ASN A 236 5.17 -0.78 9.55
CA ASN A 236 5.34 -1.68 10.69
C ASN A 236 6.52 -2.66 10.46
N PRO A 237 7.55 -2.69 11.33
CA PRO A 237 8.74 -3.53 11.15
C PRO A 237 8.43 -5.02 11.00
N GLU A 238 7.33 -5.49 11.60
CA GLU A 238 6.90 -6.89 11.63
C GLU A 238 6.35 -7.38 10.27
N THR A 239 5.90 -6.48 9.40
CA THR A 239 5.24 -6.78 8.11
C THR A 239 5.81 -6.00 6.92
N ARG A 240 6.83 -5.16 7.13
CA ARG A 240 7.40 -4.31 6.08
C ARG A 240 7.95 -5.14 4.92
N VAL A 241 7.82 -4.61 3.71
CA VAL A 241 8.47 -5.19 2.54
C VAL A 241 9.98 -4.89 2.61
N LEU A 242 10.80 -5.89 2.31
CA LEU A 242 12.25 -5.77 2.22
C LEU A 242 12.63 -5.82 0.74
N LEU A 243 13.34 -4.83 0.22
CA LEU A 243 13.96 -4.92 -1.11
C LEU A 243 15.20 -5.81 -1.01
N LYS A 244 15.27 -6.85 -1.84
CA LYS A 244 16.40 -7.83 -1.83
C LYS A 244 17.62 -7.34 -2.61
N GLY A 245 17.42 -6.39 -3.53
CA GLY A 245 18.47 -5.72 -4.28
C GLY A 245 19.25 -6.59 -5.27
N SER A 246 20.32 -6.02 -5.81
CA SER A 246 21.45 -6.77 -6.37
C SER A 246 22.46 -7.03 -5.25
N ILE A 247 23.25 -8.11 -5.35
CA ILE A 247 24.13 -8.63 -4.29
C ILE A 247 25.38 -7.71 -4.06
N THR A 248 25.44 -6.56 -4.72
CA THR A 248 26.58 -5.65 -4.77
C THR A 248 26.45 -4.48 -3.79
N GLU A 249 26.72 -4.77 -2.53
CA GLU A 249 27.13 -3.86 -1.44
C GLU A 249 26.09 -2.83 -0.90
N GLU A 250 26.31 -2.42 0.36
CA GLU A 250 25.51 -1.52 1.23
C GLU A 250 24.07 -1.98 1.60
N GLU A 251 23.85 -2.26 2.91
CA GLU A 251 22.55 -2.69 3.46
C GLU A 251 21.45 -1.60 3.38
N ASP A 252 21.85 -0.35 3.23
CA ASP A 252 21.01 0.86 3.25
C ASP A 252 19.93 0.89 2.15
N ASN A 253 20.12 0.17 1.05
CA ASN A 253 19.18 0.20 -0.07
C ASN A 253 18.00 -0.79 0.04
N SER A 254 17.92 -1.55 1.14
CA SER A 254 16.88 -2.57 1.39
C SER A 254 15.48 -2.03 1.75
N TYR A 255 15.30 -0.71 1.82
CA TYR A 255 14.09 -0.06 2.34
C TYR A 255 13.12 0.44 1.25
N ILE A 256 11.83 0.16 1.47
CA ILE A 256 10.68 0.83 0.85
C ILE A 256 9.57 1.02 1.90
N ASN A 257 8.83 2.14 1.84
CA ASN A 257 7.68 2.38 2.72
C ASN A 257 6.45 1.59 2.24
N ALA A 258 6.46 0.28 2.49
CA ALA A 258 5.39 -0.64 2.15
C ALA A 258 5.25 -1.77 3.19
N ASN A 259 4.04 -2.32 3.33
CA ASN A 259 3.75 -3.48 4.19
C ASN A 259 3.01 -4.56 3.41
N CYS A 260 3.33 -5.82 3.72
CA CYS A 260 2.50 -6.96 3.34
C CYS A 260 1.21 -6.94 4.18
N ILE A 261 0.07 -7.09 3.53
CA ILE A 261 -1.26 -7.06 4.15
C ILE A 261 -1.99 -8.39 3.92
N GLN A 262 -2.66 -8.89 4.96
CA GLN A 262 -3.47 -10.11 4.92
C GLN A 262 -4.79 -9.89 4.19
N GLY A 263 -5.28 -10.92 3.51
CA GLY A 263 -6.58 -10.89 2.84
C GLY A 263 -7.74 -11.36 3.73
N TYR A 264 -8.85 -11.66 3.06
CA TYR A 264 -9.83 -12.59 3.63
C TYR A 264 -9.18 -13.97 3.87
N GLY A 265 -9.76 -14.77 4.79
CA GLY A 265 -9.22 -16.08 5.18
C GLY A 265 -7.82 -16.08 5.80
N GLN A 266 -7.28 -14.91 6.19
CA GLN A 266 -5.88 -14.73 6.66
C GLN A 266 -4.82 -15.18 5.65
N SER A 267 -5.13 -15.17 4.35
CA SER A 267 -4.15 -15.54 3.32
C SER A 267 -2.98 -14.54 3.29
N ALA A 268 -1.80 -15.04 3.66
CA ALA A 268 -0.59 -14.23 3.85
C ALA A 268 -0.14 -13.59 2.52
N LYS A 269 0.28 -12.32 2.58
CA LYS A 269 0.67 -11.52 1.39
C LYS A 269 -0.40 -11.46 0.29
N SER A 270 -1.68 -11.27 0.66
CA SER A 270 -2.73 -11.05 -0.35
C SER A 270 -2.60 -9.69 -1.06
N TYR A 271 -2.13 -8.67 -0.33
CA TYR A 271 -1.92 -7.32 -0.84
C TYR A 271 -0.60 -6.74 -0.33
N ILE A 272 -0.11 -5.68 -0.97
CA ILE A 272 0.92 -4.78 -0.43
C ILE A 272 0.33 -3.37 -0.36
N ALA A 273 0.34 -2.74 0.82
CA ALA A 273 -0.01 -1.34 0.98
C ALA A 273 1.26 -0.48 0.97
N THR A 274 1.33 0.49 0.06
CA THR A 274 2.50 1.37 -0.12
C THR A 274 2.10 2.83 -0.37
N GLN A 275 3.01 3.76 -0.13
CA GLN A 275 2.82 5.19 -0.46
C GLN A 275 2.85 5.45 -1.97
N ALA A 276 2.48 6.65 -2.39
CA ALA A 276 2.68 7.09 -3.78
C ALA A 276 4.18 7.27 -4.06
N PRO A 277 4.77 6.60 -5.07
CA PRO A 277 6.18 6.72 -5.41
C PRO A 277 6.64 8.17 -5.51
N MET A 278 7.85 8.43 -5.01
CA MET A 278 8.57 9.69 -5.15
C MET A 278 9.61 9.56 -6.26
N VAL A 279 10.17 10.67 -6.76
CA VAL A 279 11.18 10.65 -7.85
C VAL A 279 12.33 9.69 -7.52
N ASN A 280 12.79 9.69 -6.28
CA ASN A 280 13.88 8.84 -5.76
C ASN A 280 13.44 7.45 -5.29
N THR A 281 12.18 7.04 -5.48
CA THR A 281 11.65 5.72 -5.09
C THR A 281 10.84 5.04 -6.20
N VAL A 282 10.98 5.48 -7.47
CA VAL A 282 10.35 4.81 -8.61
C VAL A 282 11.00 3.45 -8.88
N GLU A 283 12.33 3.38 -8.80
CA GLU A 283 13.09 2.13 -9.00
C GLU A 283 12.80 1.13 -7.87
N ASP A 284 12.79 1.59 -6.61
CA ASP A 284 12.34 0.83 -5.43
C ASP A 284 10.97 0.18 -5.64
N PHE A 285 10.02 0.95 -6.21
CA PHE A 285 8.65 0.49 -6.44
C PHE A 285 8.60 -0.60 -7.53
N TRP A 286 9.35 -0.46 -8.63
CA TRP A 286 9.39 -1.48 -9.69
C TRP A 286 10.17 -2.73 -9.28
N GLU A 287 11.25 -2.58 -8.50
CA GLU A 287 11.94 -3.71 -7.88
C GLU A 287 11.02 -4.47 -6.90
N MET A 288 10.19 -3.75 -6.12
CA MET A 288 9.16 -4.36 -5.28
C MET A 288 8.12 -5.14 -6.10
N VAL A 289 7.56 -4.53 -7.15
CA VAL A 289 6.57 -5.18 -8.05
C VAL A 289 7.16 -6.42 -8.71
N TRP A 290 8.45 -6.38 -9.07
CA TRP A 290 9.15 -7.52 -9.65
C TRP A 290 9.39 -8.64 -8.62
N GLN A 291 10.03 -8.35 -7.48
CA GLN A 291 10.47 -9.38 -6.53
C GLN A 291 9.32 -10.09 -5.80
N GLU A 292 8.14 -9.45 -5.72
CA GLU A 292 6.93 -10.00 -5.09
C GLU A 292 5.93 -10.53 -6.13
N GLU A 293 6.31 -10.64 -7.41
CA GLU A 293 5.49 -11.24 -8.48
C GLU A 293 4.08 -10.61 -8.61
N SER A 294 4.02 -9.29 -8.40
CA SER A 294 2.78 -8.51 -8.30
C SER A 294 2.13 -8.23 -9.66
N ALA A 295 1.31 -9.18 -10.13
CA ALA A 295 0.57 -9.07 -11.40
C ALA A 295 -0.53 -7.97 -11.43
N ILE A 296 -0.84 -7.31 -10.31
CA ILE A 296 -1.87 -6.26 -10.23
C ILE A 296 -1.36 -5.07 -9.40
N ILE A 297 -1.52 -3.86 -9.93
CA ILE A 297 -1.32 -2.59 -9.23
C ILE A 297 -2.64 -1.80 -9.23
N VAL A 298 -3.04 -1.28 -8.07
CA VAL A 298 -4.22 -0.43 -7.90
C VAL A 298 -3.80 0.93 -7.34
N MET A 299 -3.92 1.97 -8.16
CA MET A 299 -3.57 3.35 -7.86
C MET A 299 -4.83 4.17 -7.60
N ILE A 300 -5.00 4.65 -6.37
CA ILE A 300 -6.20 5.38 -5.92
C ILE A 300 -5.78 6.79 -5.47
N VAL A 301 -5.31 7.58 -6.43
CA VAL A 301 -4.83 8.96 -6.26
C VAL A 301 -4.70 9.63 -7.63
N GLU A 302 -5.09 10.90 -7.74
CA GLU A 302 -4.76 11.73 -8.90
C GLU A 302 -3.31 12.22 -8.80
N LEU A 303 -2.58 12.29 -9.93
CA LEU A 303 -1.17 12.73 -9.95
C LEU A 303 -0.98 14.11 -9.29
N LYS A 304 -1.91 15.03 -9.58
CA LYS A 304 -1.91 16.41 -9.11
C LYS A 304 -3.35 16.95 -9.07
N GLU A 305 -3.77 17.41 -7.89
CA GLU A 305 -4.93 18.32 -7.77
C GLU A 305 -4.39 19.76 -7.67
N MET A 306 -4.06 20.22 -6.46
CA MET A 306 -3.42 21.52 -6.21
C MET A 306 -1.89 21.42 -6.06
N THR A 307 -1.40 20.30 -5.54
CA THR A 307 0.03 19.96 -5.38
C THR A 307 0.29 18.58 -5.96
N GLU A 308 1.54 18.26 -6.26
CA GLU A 308 1.93 16.91 -6.69
C GLU A 308 1.68 15.90 -5.54
N LYS A 309 0.95 14.83 -5.86
CA LYS A 309 0.56 13.77 -4.89
C LYS A 309 1.25 12.45 -5.20
N CYS A 310 1.48 12.18 -6.48
CA CYS A 310 2.18 11.01 -6.99
C CYS A 310 2.94 11.44 -8.25
N VAL A 311 4.19 11.00 -8.40
CA VAL A 311 4.89 11.12 -9.69
C VAL A 311 4.26 10.15 -10.70
N GLN A 312 4.34 10.43 -12.00
CA GLN A 312 4.07 9.40 -13.00
C GLN A 312 5.25 8.42 -12.99
N TYR A 313 5.02 7.21 -12.44
CA TYR A 313 6.04 6.16 -12.30
C TYR A 313 6.00 5.12 -13.42
N TRP A 314 5.10 5.25 -14.40
CA TRP A 314 4.99 4.39 -15.57
C TRP A 314 5.29 5.18 -16.86
N PRO A 315 5.79 4.54 -17.93
CA PRO A 315 6.10 5.21 -19.17
C PRO A 315 4.85 5.37 -20.05
N ASP A 316 4.88 6.30 -21.01
CA ASP A 316 3.78 6.45 -21.98
C ASP A 316 3.77 5.34 -23.05
N GLN A 317 4.93 4.71 -23.30
CA GLN A 317 5.08 3.53 -24.17
C GLN A 317 6.06 2.52 -23.56
N ALA A 318 7.32 2.90 -23.37
CA ALA A 318 8.34 2.06 -22.76
C ALA A 318 9.31 2.89 -21.91
N GLY A 319 9.87 2.29 -20.86
CA GLY A 319 10.81 2.93 -19.94
C GLY A 319 11.60 1.91 -19.13
N VAL A 320 12.69 2.35 -18.52
CA VAL A 320 13.58 1.53 -17.69
C VAL A 320 13.75 2.22 -16.34
N TYR A 321 13.62 1.44 -15.26
CA TYR A 321 13.73 1.90 -13.88
C TYR A 321 14.66 0.93 -13.14
N GLY A 322 15.87 1.38 -12.83
CA GLY A 322 16.96 0.50 -12.39
C GLY A 322 17.22 -0.62 -13.40
N ARG A 323 16.99 -1.87 -12.98
CA ARG A 323 17.09 -3.07 -13.84
C ARG A 323 15.78 -3.51 -14.50
N VAL A 324 14.68 -2.81 -14.24
CA VAL A 324 13.33 -3.22 -14.63
C VAL A 324 12.87 -2.42 -15.86
N THR A 325 12.67 -3.11 -16.97
CA THR A 325 12.04 -2.54 -18.17
C THR A 325 10.52 -2.68 -18.07
N VAL A 326 9.79 -1.60 -18.35
CA VAL A 326 8.31 -1.57 -18.34
C VAL A 326 7.82 -1.11 -19.70
N VAL A 327 6.87 -1.83 -20.28
CA VAL A 327 6.21 -1.51 -21.55
C VAL A 327 4.70 -1.46 -21.34
N VAL A 328 4.04 -0.42 -21.84
CA VAL A 328 2.57 -0.29 -21.85
C VAL A 328 2.04 -0.81 -23.18
N ASN A 329 1.33 -1.94 -23.13
CA ASN A 329 0.80 -2.62 -24.31
C ASN A 329 -0.53 -2.03 -24.79
N SER A 330 -1.39 -1.63 -23.84
CA SER A 330 -2.70 -1.02 -24.12
C SER A 330 -3.21 -0.21 -22.94
N VAL A 331 -4.06 0.78 -23.22
CA VAL A 331 -4.73 1.63 -22.23
C VAL A 331 -6.23 1.67 -22.55
N VAL A 332 -7.08 1.45 -21.56
CA VAL A 332 -8.55 1.44 -21.67
C VAL A 332 -9.15 2.23 -20.52
N SER A 333 -9.98 3.23 -20.79
CA SER A 333 -10.69 4.00 -19.75
C SER A 333 -12.18 3.65 -19.73
N GLY A 334 -12.73 3.42 -18.53
CA GLY A 334 -14.12 2.99 -18.34
C GLY A 334 -14.46 2.83 -16.85
N ASN A 335 -15.74 2.70 -16.51
CA ASN A 335 -16.23 2.45 -15.14
C ASN A 335 -15.74 3.45 -14.05
N GLY A 336 -15.22 4.63 -14.43
CA GLY A 336 -14.67 5.64 -13.51
C GLY A 336 -13.15 5.57 -13.27
N TYR A 337 -12.44 4.65 -13.93
CA TYR A 337 -10.99 4.46 -13.81
C TYR A 337 -10.34 4.16 -15.19
N THR A 338 -9.01 4.03 -15.21
CA THR A 338 -8.24 3.63 -16.40
C THR A 338 -7.44 2.36 -16.10
N VAL A 339 -7.48 1.40 -17.01
CA VAL A 339 -6.70 0.15 -16.97
C VAL A 339 -5.58 0.25 -17.98
N ARG A 340 -4.37 -0.16 -17.60
CA ARG A 340 -3.25 -0.39 -18.52
C ARG A 340 -2.77 -1.82 -18.41
N GLU A 341 -2.56 -2.47 -19.55
CA GLU A 341 -1.85 -3.75 -19.60
C GLU A 341 -0.37 -3.48 -19.80
N MET A 342 0.47 -3.91 -18.86
CA MET A 342 1.92 -3.69 -18.90
C MET A 342 2.66 -5.03 -19.02
N THR A 343 3.79 -5.01 -19.70
CA THR A 343 4.80 -6.07 -19.62
C THR A 343 5.98 -5.51 -18.84
N VAL A 344 6.37 -6.22 -17.80
CA VAL A 344 7.54 -5.91 -16.95
C VAL A 344 8.60 -6.97 -17.22
N GLN A 345 9.84 -6.56 -17.43
CA GLN A 345 10.92 -7.45 -17.84
C GLN A 345 12.23 -7.17 -17.07
N VAL A 346 12.90 -8.24 -16.65
CA VAL A 346 14.28 -8.20 -16.12
C VAL A 346 15.09 -9.31 -16.80
N GLY A 347 16.13 -8.93 -17.54
CA GLY A 347 16.91 -9.85 -18.36
C GLY A 347 16.04 -10.56 -19.40
N SER A 348 15.98 -11.89 -19.34
CA SER A 348 15.17 -12.74 -20.23
C SER A 348 13.75 -13.04 -19.71
N GLU A 349 13.44 -12.74 -18.45
CA GLU A 349 12.12 -13.00 -17.89
C GLU A 349 11.18 -11.81 -18.12
N SER A 350 9.97 -12.08 -18.61
CA SER A 350 8.89 -11.09 -18.74
C SER A 350 7.62 -11.55 -18.03
N ARG A 351 6.90 -10.60 -17.44
CA ARG A 351 5.71 -10.82 -16.59
C ARG A 351 4.64 -9.79 -16.95
N GLN A 352 3.38 -10.19 -17.00
CA GLN A 352 2.26 -9.26 -17.24
C GLN A 352 1.83 -8.62 -15.92
N VAL A 353 1.61 -7.31 -15.94
CA VAL A 353 1.11 -6.52 -14.80
C VAL A 353 -0.03 -5.64 -15.26
N ARG A 354 -1.19 -5.73 -14.62
CA ARG A 354 -2.33 -4.85 -14.90
C ARG A 354 -2.36 -3.68 -13.91
N HIS A 355 -2.30 -2.46 -14.44
CA HIS A 355 -2.36 -1.22 -13.68
C HIS A 355 -3.77 -0.63 -13.74
N TYR A 356 -4.44 -0.56 -12.59
CA TYR A 356 -5.73 0.12 -12.44
C TYR A 356 -5.49 1.50 -11.81
N TRP A 357 -5.96 2.57 -12.46
CA TRP A 357 -5.84 3.94 -11.99
C TRP A 357 -7.21 4.59 -11.77
N TYR A 358 -7.60 4.71 -10.51
CA TYR A 358 -8.79 5.43 -10.06
C TYR A 358 -8.38 6.85 -9.64
N SER A 359 -8.52 7.80 -10.57
CA SER A 359 -8.22 9.22 -10.33
C SER A 359 -9.34 9.95 -9.60
N THR A 360 -10.59 9.50 -9.72
CA THR A 360 -11.82 10.20 -9.32
C THR A 360 -12.15 10.12 -7.81
N TRP A 361 -11.12 10.07 -6.95
CA TRP A 361 -11.27 10.15 -5.48
C TRP A 361 -10.51 11.38 -4.94
N PRO A 362 -11.20 12.52 -4.71
CA PRO A 362 -10.56 13.72 -4.17
C PRO A 362 -9.98 13.50 -2.76
N ASP A 363 -8.86 14.16 -2.42
CA ASP A 363 -8.41 14.16 -1.02
C ASP A 363 -9.52 14.76 -0.11
N HIS A 364 -9.68 14.18 1.09
CA HIS A 364 -10.66 14.59 2.12
C HIS A 364 -12.16 14.47 1.73
N GLN A 365 -12.51 13.74 0.66
CA GLN A 365 -13.91 13.49 0.28
C GLN A 365 -14.25 11.99 0.22
N ILE A 366 -15.55 11.69 0.32
CA ILE A 366 -16.13 10.37 0.05
C ILE A 366 -16.50 10.29 -1.44
N PRO A 367 -16.08 9.25 -2.20
CA PRO A 367 -16.50 9.06 -3.58
C PRO A 367 -17.88 8.38 -3.62
N PRO A 368 -18.58 8.39 -4.76
CA PRO A 368 -19.75 7.52 -4.93
C PRO A 368 -19.38 6.05 -4.71
N ALA A 369 -20.18 5.31 -3.95
CA ALA A 369 -19.86 3.92 -3.56
C ALA A 369 -19.84 2.94 -4.74
N GLY A 370 -20.63 3.20 -5.78
CA GLY A 370 -20.74 2.34 -6.96
C GLY A 370 -19.41 2.13 -7.70
N PRO A 371 -18.74 3.19 -8.19
CA PRO A 371 -17.48 3.08 -8.93
C PRO A 371 -16.33 2.40 -8.15
N LEU A 372 -16.17 2.65 -6.84
CA LEU A 372 -15.15 1.93 -6.07
C LEU A 372 -15.50 0.45 -5.88
N LEU A 373 -16.76 0.14 -5.55
CA LEU A 373 -17.22 -1.25 -5.47
C LEU A 373 -17.03 -1.98 -6.81
N GLN A 374 -17.28 -1.29 -7.93
CA GLN A 374 -17.05 -1.84 -9.26
C GLN A 374 -15.56 -2.13 -9.50
N LEU A 375 -14.66 -1.19 -9.16
CA LEU A 375 -13.21 -1.41 -9.21
C LEU A 375 -12.77 -2.62 -8.35
N VAL A 376 -13.31 -2.75 -7.13
CA VAL A 376 -13.02 -3.89 -6.24
C VAL A 376 -13.42 -5.21 -6.90
N LEU A 377 -14.66 -5.30 -7.42
CA LEU A 377 -15.18 -6.50 -8.06
C LEU A 377 -14.41 -6.84 -9.35
N ASP A 378 -14.03 -5.85 -10.16
CA ASP A 378 -13.29 -6.05 -11.41
C ASP A 378 -11.80 -6.42 -11.16
N VAL A 379 -11.20 -5.96 -10.06
CA VAL A 379 -9.88 -6.41 -9.60
C VAL A 379 -9.94 -7.83 -9.05
N GLN A 380 -10.95 -8.17 -8.23
CA GLN A 380 -11.15 -9.53 -7.72
C GLN A 380 -11.43 -10.52 -8.85
N SER A 381 -12.32 -10.16 -9.78
CA SER A 381 -12.63 -10.95 -10.97
C SER A 381 -11.37 -11.26 -11.77
N TYR A 382 -10.53 -10.25 -12.05
CA TYR A 382 -9.25 -10.48 -12.72
C TYR A 382 -8.29 -11.34 -11.89
N ARG A 383 -8.14 -11.08 -10.58
CA ARG A 383 -7.28 -11.89 -9.69
C ARG A 383 -7.71 -13.36 -9.67
N LYS A 384 -9.01 -13.64 -9.71
CA LYS A 384 -9.60 -14.99 -9.82
C LYS A 384 -9.28 -15.69 -11.17
N THR A 385 -8.81 -14.98 -12.20
CA THR A 385 -8.34 -15.58 -13.49
C THR A 385 -6.84 -15.91 -13.53
N LEU A 386 -6.04 -15.43 -12.58
CA LEU A 386 -4.58 -15.61 -12.58
C LEU A 386 -4.17 -16.89 -11.86
N CYS A 387 -3.19 -17.60 -12.40
CA CYS A 387 -2.55 -18.71 -11.71
C CYS A 387 -1.52 -18.17 -10.70
N SER A 388 -1.70 -18.49 -9.41
CA SER A 388 -0.77 -18.17 -8.32
C SER A 388 -0.25 -16.71 -8.25
N PRO A 389 -1.08 -15.66 -8.42
CA PRO A 389 -0.60 -14.28 -8.46
C PRO A 389 -0.03 -13.82 -7.10
N GLY A 390 1.11 -13.14 -7.14
CA GLY A 390 1.66 -12.43 -5.98
C GLY A 390 0.72 -11.34 -5.41
N PRO A 391 1.06 -10.70 -4.29
CA PRO A 391 0.26 -9.63 -3.69
C PRO A 391 -0.20 -8.58 -4.69
N THR A 392 -1.48 -8.18 -4.61
CA THR A 392 -1.98 -6.99 -5.31
C THR A 392 -1.39 -5.75 -4.64
N VAL A 393 -0.60 -4.95 -5.35
CA VAL A 393 -0.05 -3.70 -4.83
C VAL A 393 -1.15 -2.63 -4.85
N VAL A 394 -1.45 -2.02 -3.70
CA VAL A 394 -2.47 -0.97 -3.57
C VAL A 394 -1.84 0.27 -2.98
N HIS A 395 -1.94 1.40 -3.68
CA HIS A 395 -1.36 2.66 -3.24
C HIS A 395 -2.30 3.86 -3.43
N CYS A 396 -2.13 4.83 -2.55
CA CYS A 396 -2.67 6.18 -2.69
C CYS A 396 -1.54 7.16 -2.33
N ARG A 397 -1.82 8.41 -1.96
CA ARG A 397 -0.79 9.37 -1.54
C ARG A 397 0.10 8.86 -0.39
N ALA A 398 -0.50 8.41 0.72
CA ALA A 398 0.20 7.96 1.93
C ALA A 398 0.17 6.43 2.15
N GLY A 399 -0.58 5.70 1.32
CA GLY A 399 -0.67 4.24 1.43
C GLY A 399 -1.46 3.70 2.62
N ILE A 400 -2.37 4.49 3.20
CA ILE A 400 -3.15 4.08 4.39
C ILE A 400 -4.66 4.40 4.32
N GLY A 401 -5.08 5.61 3.94
CA GLY A 401 -6.51 5.97 3.89
C GLY A 401 -7.28 5.27 2.78
N ARG A 402 -7.24 5.82 1.56
CA ARG A 402 -7.89 5.22 0.36
C ARG A 402 -7.42 3.78 0.09
N THR A 403 -6.14 3.47 0.36
CA THR A 403 -5.57 2.11 0.31
C THR A 403 -6.30 1.17 1.28
N GLY A 404 -6.45 1.56 2.55
CA GLY A 404 -7.18 0.77 3.54
C GLY A 404 -8.65 0.60 3.18
N CYS A 405 -9.30 1.64 2.64
CA CYS A 405 -10.69 1.55 2.17
C CYS A 405 -10.87 0.47 1.09
N PHE A 406 -9.97 0.44 0.10
CA PHE A 406 -10.04 -0.54 -0.99
C PHE A 406 -9.77 -1.96 -0.50
N ILE A 407 -8.71 -2.18 0.29
CA ILE A 407 -8.36 -3.52 0.79
C ILE A 407 -9.44 -4.02 1.76
N ALA A 408 -9.96 -3.17 2.64
CA ALA A 408 -11.07 -3.52 3.54
C ALA A 408 -12.34 -3.85 2.76
N CYS A 409 -12.72 -3.04 1.76
CA CYS A 409 -13.88 -3.30 0.90
C CYS A 409 -13.72 -4.63 0.17
N SER A 410 -12.54 -4.93 -0.37
CA SER A 410 -12.25 -6.20 -1.04
C SER A 410 -12.42 -7.40 -0.09
N ALA A 411 -11.73 -7.40 1.05
CA ALA A 411 -11.79 -8.50 2.02
C ALA A 411 -13.20 -8.67 2.64
N CYS A 412 -13.95 -7.57 2.81
CA CYS A 412 -15.31 -7.61 3.33
C CYS A 412 -16.35 -8.03 2.27
N CYS A 413 -16.14 -7.76 0.98
CA CYS A 413 -16.95 -8.34 -0.09
C CYS A 413 -16.70 -9.85 -0.19
N GLU A 414 -15.44 -10.30 -0.14
CA GLU A 414 -15.10 -11.72 -0.08
C GLU A 414 -15.71 -12.42 1.15
N GLN A 415 -15.75 -11.76 2.31
CA GLN A 415 -16.45 -12.29 3.49
C GLN A 415 -17.97 -12.39 3.27
N LEU A 416 -18.62 -11.36 2.72
CA LEU A 416 -20.06 -11.40 2.41
C LEU A 416 -20.41 -12.51 1.41
N GLU A 417 -19.60 -12.70 0.35
CA GLU A 417 -19.78 -13.75 -0.66
C GLU A 417 -19.65 -15.18 -0.09
N GLN A 418 -18.89 -15.37 1.01
CA GLN A 418 -18.56 -16.71 1.54
C GLN A 418 -19.27 -17.06 2.86
N GLU A 419 -19.51 -16.09 3.74
CA GLU A 419 -20.08 -16.29 5.09
C GLU A 419 -21.52 -15.77 5.22
N GLY A 420 -22.00 -14.93 4.30
CA GLY A 420 -23.28 -14.21 4.43
C GLY A 420 -23.29 -13.15 5.55
N GLN A 421 -22.13 -12.92 6.17
CA GLN A 421 -21.89 -11.94 7.25
C GLN A 421 -20.62 -11.14 6.95
N VAL A 422 -20.40 -10.06 7.70
CA VAL A 422 -19.19 -9.23 7.56
C VAL A 422 -18.74 -8.65 8.89
N ASP A 423 -17.44 -8.75 9.18
CA ASP A 423 -16.81 -8.11 10.34
C ASP A 423 -15.92 -6.95 9.88
N VAL A 424 -16.55 -5.79 9.69
CA VAL A 424 -15.85 -4.58 9.24
C VAL A 424 -14.85 -4.11 10.31
N LEU A 425 -15.27 -4.08 11.57
CA LEU A 425 -14.44 -3.69 12.72
C LEU A 425 -13.18 -4.57 12.82
N GLY A 426 -13.34 -5.89 12.87
CA GLY A 426 -12.22 -6.84 12.94
C GLY A 426 -11.37 -6.85 11.68
N THR A 427 -11.92 -6.49 10.52
CA THR A 427 -11.13 -6.28 9.30
C THR A 427 -10.26 -5.03 9.39
N VAL A 428 -10.80 -3.88 9.81
CA VAL A 428 -9.99 -2.64 9.99
C VAL A 428 -8.96 -2.80 11.09
N CYS A 429 -9.28 -3.49 12.19
CA CYS A 429 -8.33 -3.83 13.24
C CYS A 429 -7.16 -4.69 12.72
N ARG A 430 -7.43 -5.73 11.91
CA ARG A 430 -6.38 -6.53 11.24
C ARG A 430 -5.52 -5.70 10.30
N LEU A 431 -6.12 -4.86 9.46
CA LEU A 431 -5.38 -3.97 8.56
C LEU A 431 -4.45 -3.01 9.33
N ARG A 432 -4.83 -2.58 10.54
CA ARG A 432 -3.97 -1.75 11.40
C ARG A 432 -2.89 -2.53 12.16
N LEU A 433 -3.05 -3.84 12.39
CA LEU A 433 -1.94 -4.70 12.80
C LEU A 433 -0.90 -4.79 11.67
N ASP A 434 -1.34 -4.95 10.43
CA ASP A 434 -0.45 -5.08 9.26
C ASP A 434 0.19 -3.74 8.85
N ARG A 435 -0.52 -2.61 8.94
CA ARG A 435 0.03 -1.25 8.68
C ARG A 435 -0.70 -0.16 9.47
N GLY A 436 0.03 0.61 10.26
CA GLY A 436 -0.50 1.68 11.10
C GLY A 436 -1.27 2.75 10.31
N GLY A 437 -2.44 3.14 10.82
CA GLY A 437 -3.30 4.18 10.27
C GLY A 437 -4.15 3.78 9.06
N MET A 438 -4.20 2.50 8.71
CA MET A 438 -5.10 2.00 7.66
C MET A 438 -6.56 2.39 7.93
N ILE A 439 -7.18 3.04 6.92
CA ILE A 439 -8.38 3.90 7.04
C ILE A 439 -8.14 5.06 8.01
N GLN A 440 -8.12 6.29 7.48
CA GLN A 440 -7.62 7.47 8.19
C GLN A 440 -8.68 8.31 8.88
N THR A 441 -9.95 8.24 8.46
CA THR A 441 -11.00 9.14 8.96
C THR A 441 -12.34 8.41 9.15
N THR A 442 -13.22 8.98 9.98
CA THR A 442 -14.58 8.49 10.22
C THR A 442 -15.38 8.37 8.92
N GLU A 443 -15.24 9.35 8.02
CA GLU A 443 -15.92 9.40 6.73
C GLU A 443 -15.55 8.21 5.84
N GLN A 444 -14.27 7.81 5.86
CA GLN A 444 -13.76 6.63 5.15
C GLN A 444 -14.31 5.33 5.75
N TYR A 445 -14.49 5.26 7.07
CA TYR A 445 -15.08 4.11 7.76
C TYR A 445 -16.59 4.00 7.49
N GLN A 446 -17.35 5.10 7.61
CA GLN A 446 -18.77 5.16 7.26
C GLN A 446 -19.03 4.79 5.78
N PHE A 447 -18.18 5.28 4.88
CA PHE A 447 -18.23 4.94 3.46
C PHE A 447 -18.04 3.44 3.18
N LEU A 448 -17.17 2.76 3.93
CA LEU A 448 -16.98 1.31 3.80
C LEU A 448 -18.28 0.55 4.11
N TYR A 449 -19.01 0.93 5.16
CA TYR A 449 -20.33 0.38 5.45
C TYR A 449 -21.35 0.66 4.33
N LEU A 450 -21.35 1.86 3.75
CA LEU A 450 -22.22 2.22 2.62
C LEU A 450 -21.91 1.38 1.36
N ALA A 451 -20.63 1.15 1.05
CA ALA A 451 -20.21 0.32 -0.08
C ALA A 451 -20.57 -1.16 0.11
N LEU A 452 -20.40 -1.69 1.31
CA LEU A 452 -20.77 -3.08 1.64
C LEU A 452 -22.29 -3.27 1.69
N ALA A 453 -23.05 -2.28 2.16
CA ALA A 453 -24.52 -2.28 2.06
C ALA A 453 -25.01 -2.14 0.60
N LEU A 454 -24.25 -1.50 -0.31
CA LEU A 454 -24.54 -1.53 -1.74
C LEU A 454 -24.24 -2.92 -2.34
N HIS A 455 -23.18 -3.59 -1.87
CA HIS A 455 -22.81 -4.94 -2.32
C HIS A 455 -23.82 -6.01 -1.86
N SER A 456 -24.25 -6.01 -0.59
CA SER A 456 -25.16 -7.05 -0.08
C SER A 456 -26.55 -7.03 -0.73
N LYS A 457 -27.02 -5.86 -1.21
CA LYS A 457 -28.19 -5.76 -2.09
C LYS A 457 -27.98 -6.47 -3.43
N LYS A 458 -26.86 -6.17 -4.11
CA LYS A 458 -26.51 -6.81 -5.40
C LYS A 458 -26.30 -8.32 -5.30
N LEU A 459 -26.01 -8.86 -4.12
CA LEU A 459 -25.99 -10.31 -3.89
C LEU A 459 -27.44 -10.84 -3.80
N GLY A 460 -28.27 -10.28 -2.91
CA GLY A 460 -29.66 -10.71 -2.77
C GLY A 460 -30.49 -10.60 -4.05
N GLU A 461 -30.24 -9.57 -4.88
CA GLU A 461 -30.86 -9.41 -6.21
C GLU A 461 -30.50 -10.60 -7.14
N LYS A 462 -29.23 -10.99 -7.22
CA LYS A 462 -28.77 -12.15 -8.02
C LYS A 462 -29.34 -13.48 -7.52
N ASP A 463 -29.55 -13.62 -6.21
CA ASP A 463 -30.12 -14.83 -5.62
C ASP A 463 -31.62 -14.94 -5.94
N THR A 464 -32.34 -13.81 -5.99
CA THR A 464 -33.74 -13.78 -6.47
C THR A 464 -33.88 -14.02 -7.98
N ASP A 465 -32.96 -13.53 -8.81
CA ASP A 465 -32.97 -13.79 -10.25
C ASP A 465 -32.68 -15.28 -10.53
N GLN A 466 -31.62 -15.84 -9.95
CA GLN A 466 -31.27 -17.27 -10.14
C GLN A 466 -32.35 -18.22 -9.60
N SER A 467 -32.96 -17.89 -8.46
CA SER A 467 -34.05 -18.72 -7.92
C SER A 467 -35.32 -18.64 -8.76
N THR A 468 -35.69 -17.46 -9.29
CA THR A 468 -36.87 -17.33 -10.18
C THR A 468 -36.65 -18.00 -11.55
N ASP A 469 -35.44 -17.95 -12.12
CA ASP A 469 -35.08 -18.74 -13.31
C ASP A 469 -35.13 -20.25 -13.04
N SER A 470 -34.68 -20.71 -11.86
CA SER A 470 -34.77 -22.14 -11.49
C SER A 470 -36.23 -22.62 -11.33
N ILE A 471 -37.13 -21.74 -10.89
CA ILE A 471 -38.56 -22.03 -10.72
C ILE A 471 -39.27 -22.00 -12.08
N SER A 472 -38.96 -21.03 -12.95
CA SER A 472 -39.55 -20.95 -14.30
C SER A 472 -39.13 -22.14 -15.17
N SER A 473 -37.89 -22.61 -15.02
CA SER A 473 -37.36 -23.81 -15.68
C SER A 473 -38.14 -25.07 -15.26
N LYS A 474 -38.23 -25.34 -13.95
CA LYS A 474 -38.97 -26.51 -13.41
C LYS A 474 -40.44 -26.49 -13.77
N ARG A 475 -41.05 -25.31 -13.88
CA ARG A 475 -42.44 -25.17 -14.31
C ARG A 475 -42.64 -25.58 -15.77
N ARG A 476 -41.71 -25.22 -16.67
CA ARG A 476 -41.73 -25.65 -18.07
C ARG A 476 -41.50 -27.16 -18.24
N GLU A 477 -40.69 -27.77 -17.38
CA GLU A 477 -40.50 -29.23 -17.34
C GLU A 477 -41.81 -29.94 -16.93
N GLN A 478 -42.48 -29.46 -15.87
CA GLN A 478 -43.77 -30.00 -15.43
C GLN A 478 -44.92 -29.76 -16.43
N GLU A 479 -44.87 -28.66 -17.19
CA GLU A 479 -45.83 -28.38 -18.27
C GLU A 479 -45.56 -29.22 -19.55
N GLN A 480 -44.45 -29.97 -19.63
CA GLN A 480 -44.15 -30.92 -20.72
C GLN A 480 -44.44 -32.39 -20.39
N GLU A 481 -44.58 -32.77 -19.11
CA GLU A 481 -45.00 -34.13 -18.70
C GLU A 481 -46.53 -34.36 -18.75
N HIS A 482 -47.31 -33.38 -19.24
CA HIS A 482 -48.77 -33.46 -19.28
C HIS A 482 -49.35 -33.31 -20.70
N ASP A 483 -48.92 -34.18 -21.61
CA ASP A 483 -49.55 -34.41 -22.92
C ASP A 483 -50.70 -35.43 -22.80
N PRO A 484 -51.98 -35.01 -22.87
CA PRO A 484 -53.11 -35.93 -22.85
C PRO A 484 -53.25 -36.59 -24.24
N GLY A 485 -52.73 -37.82 -24.35
CA GLY A 485 -52.77 -38.60 -25.59
C GLY A 485 -54.17 -38.66 -26.25
N PRO A 486 -54.22 -38.74 -27.59
CA PRO A 486 -55.43 -38.43 -28.36
C PRO A 486 -56.60 -39.36 -28.04
N GLN A 487 -57.71 -38.78 -27.58
CA GLN A 487 -58.95 -39.53 -27.37
C GLN A 487 -59.61 -39.88 -28.70
N GLU A 488 -59.99 -41.15 -28.86
CA GLU A 488 -60.63 -41.67 -30.06
C GLU A 488 -62.06 -41.14 -30.20
N SER A 489 -62.41 -40.68 -31.41
CA SER A 489 -63.78 -40.30 -31.76
C SER A 489 -64.63 -41.55 -32.05
N VAL A 490 -65.21 -42.13 -31.00
CA VAL A 490 -66.24 -43.19 -31.15
C VAL A 490 -67.58 -42.55 -31.51
N SER A 491 -68.27 -43.11 -32.50
CA SER A 491 -69.56 -42.64 -32.99
C SER A 491 -70.62 -43.73 -32.95
N GLU A 492 -71.60 -43.60 -32.05
CA GLU A 492 -73.04 -43.89 -32.23
C GLU A 492 -73.85 -43.33 -31.04
#